data_AF-A0A2E0L0A3-F1
#
_entry.id   AF-A0A2E0L0A3-F1
#
_cell.length_a   1.000
_cell.length_b   1.000
_cell.length_c   1.000
_cell.angle_alpha   90.00
_cell.angle_beta   90.00
_cell.angle_gamma   90.00
#
_symmetry.space_group_name_H-M   'P 1'
#
loop_
_entity.id
_entity.type
_entity.pdbx_description
1 polymer ?
#
loop_
_entity_poly.entity_id
_entity_poly.type
_entity_poly.pdbx_seq_one_letter_code
_entity_poly.pdbx_strand_id
1 'polypeptide(L)'
;MRKLAFVIGAVVLLLIGGGLTSQLMSSGGEALLPFITQTNVPDASTLETAPWQAEQLVMFVGFILFNLIGMAATIAIVLWLLHRGVKQARSSETAVTTGGTE
;
A
#
# COMPACT_ATOMS: atom_id res chain seq x y z
N MET A 1 20.43 -5.24 -0.77
CA MET A 1 20.75 -4.41 -1.97
C MET A 1 19.94 -4.81 -3.20
N ARG A 2 20.03 -6.04 -3.73
CA ARG A 2 19.33 -6.45 -4.97
C ARG A 2 17.79 -6.33 -4.91
N LYS A 3 17.18 -6.66 -3.76
CA LYS A 3 15.72 -6.51 -3.55
C LYS A 3 15.28 -5.03 -3.55
N LEU A 4 16.09 -4.14 -2.99
CA LEU A 4 15.82 -2.69 -3.01
C LEU A 4 16.00 -2.10 -4.41
N ALA A 5 17.03 -2.53 -5.14
CA ALA A 5 17.23 -2.13 -6.53
C ALA A 5 16.06 -2.55 -7.44
N PHE A 6 15.49 -3.73 -7.22
CA PHE A 6 14.30 -4.19 -7.94
C PHE A 6 13.08 -3.31 -7.63
N VAL A 7 12.81 -3.01 -6.36
CA VAL A 7 11.68 -2.15 -5.97
C VAL A 7 11.85 -0.74 -6.51
N ILE A 8 13.05 -0.16 -6.41
CA ILE A 8 13.35 1.18 -6.95
C ILE A 8 13.18 1.18 -8.47
N GLY A 9 13.70 0.18 -9.18
CA GLY A 9 13.53 0.04 -10.62
C GLY A 9 12.06 -0.09 -11.02
N ALA A 10 11.27 -0.87 -10.29
CA ALA A 10 9.83 -1.01 -10.53
C ALA A 10 9.07 0.30 -10.29
N VAL A 11 9.40 1.03 -9.23
CA VAL A 11 8.79 2.34 -8.93
C VAL A 11 9.13 3.36 -10.02
N VAL A 12 10.40 3.44 -10.45
CA VAL A 12 10.82 4.33 -11.53
C VAL A 12 10.10 3.97 -12.84
N LEU A 13 9.99 2.70 -13.17
CA LEU A 13 9.28 2.24 -14.36
C LEU A 13 7.79 2.61 -14.31
N LEU A 14 7.16 2.50 -13.14
CA LEU A 14 5.74 2.83 -12.94
C LEU A 14 5.51 4.35 -13.03
N LEU A 15 6.43 5.16 -12.51
CA LEU A 15 6.39 6.63 -12.63
C LEU A 15 6.57 7.08 -14.09
N ILE A 16 7.50 6.46 -14.82
CA ILE A 16 7.70 6.74 -16.26
C ILE A 16 6.47 6.32 -17.05
N GLY A 17 5.93 5.12 -16.81
CA GLY A 17 4.72 4.63 -17.48
C GLY A 17 3.52 5.54 -17.23
N GLY A 18 3.24 5.88 -15.97
CA GLY A 18 2.15 6.79 -15.60
C GLY A 18 2.34 8.20 -16.17
N GLY A 19 3.58 8.71 -16.16
CA GLY A 19 3.91 10.02 -16.74
C GLY A 19 3.74 10.07 -18.26
N LEU A 20 4.12 9.02 -18.97
CA LEU A 20 3.92 8.91 -20.43
C LEU A 20 2.44 8.80 -20.79
N THR A 21 1.66 8.01 -20.05
CA THR A 21 0.20 7.90 -20.25
C THR A 21 -0.49 9.25 -20.00
N SER A 22 -0.09 9.98 -18.95
CA SER A 22 -0.62 11.31 -18.66
C SER A 22 -0.30 12.32 -19.77
N GLN A 23 0.92 12.29 -20.32
CA GLN A 23 1.30 13.16 -21.44
C GLN A 23 0.50 12.84 -22.71
N LEU A 24 0.32 11.56 -23.03
CA LEU A 24 -0.44 11.10 -24.20
C LEU A 24 -1.94 11.48 -24.11
N MET A 25 -2.51 11.50 -22.91
CA MET A 25 -3.88 11.96 -22.69
C MET A 25 -4.00 13.49 -22.74
N SER A 26 -2.98 14.23 -22.28
CA SER A 26 -2.99 15.69 -22.25
C SER A 26 -2.82 16.35 -23.63
N SER A 27 -2.28 15.63 -24.61
CA SER A 27 -2.01 16.12 -25.97
C SER A 27 -3.25 16.08 -26.88
N GLY A 28 -4.42 16.50 -26.37
CA GLY A 28 -5.77 16.36 -26.96
C GLY A 28 -6.03 17.04 -28.32
N GLY A 29 -5.20 16.78 -29.32
CA GLY A 29 -5.34 17.29 -30.69
C GLY A 29 -4.21 16.90 -31.65
N GLU A 30 -3.05 16.47 -31.16
CA GLU A 30 -1.93 15.98 -32.00
C GLU A 30 -1.48 14.57 -31.57
N ALA A 31 -2.40 13.62 -31.55
CA ALA A 31 -2.03 12.22 -31.39
C ALA A 31 -1.24 11.75 -32.61
N LEU A 32 -0.04 11.18 -32.39
CA LEU A 32 0.81 10.53 -33.41
C LEU A 32 0.09 9.41 -34.20
N LEU A 33 -1.06 8.94 -33.70
CA LEU A 33 -1.96 8.00 -34.37
C LEU A 33 -3.40 8.51 -34.26
N PRO A 34 -4.15 8.66 -35.36
CA PRO A 34 -5.54 9.07 -35.31
C PRO A 34 -6.39 7.95 -34.68
N PHE A 35 -7.09 8.27 -33.59
CA PHE A 35 -8.12 7.42 -33.02
C PHE A 35 -9.48 8.13 -33.11
N ILE A 36 -10.51 7.42 -33.53
CA ILE A 36 -11.87 7.95 -33.62
C ILE A 36 -12.47 7.95 -32.21
N THR A 37 -12.62 9.13 -31.60
CA THR A 37 -13.37 9.30 -30.35
C THR A 37 -14.87 9.36 -30.66
N GLN A 38 -15.62 8.34 -30.24
CA GLN A 38 -17.06 8.27 -30.52
C GLN A 38 -17.88 9.26 -29.68
N THR A 39 -17.40 9.61 -28.48
CA THR A 39 -18.04 10.55 -27.56
C THR A 39 -17.03 11.10 -26.56
N ASN A 40 -17.25 12.31 -26.07
CA ASN A 40 -16.43 12.96 -25.03
C ASN A 40 -16.99 12.72 -23.63
N VAL A 41 -17.91 11.76 -23.48
CA VAL A 41 -18.45 11.35 -22.19
C VAL A 41 -17.51 10.30 -21.60
N PRO A 42 -16.83 10.56 -20.46
CA PRO A 42 -15.84 9.65 -19.90
C PRO A 42 -16.46 8.31 -19.47
N ASP A 43 -17.73 8.29 -19.04
CA ASP A 43 -18.46 7.05 -18.70
C ASP A 43 -18.66 6.10 -19.90
N ALA A 44 -18.57 6.62 -21.13
CA ALA A 44 -18.73 5.85 -22.36
C ALA A 44 -17.39 5.48 -23.00
N SER A 45 -16.28 5.85 -22.38
CA SER A 45 -14.92 5.53 -22.82
C SER A 45 -14.35 4.39 -21.99
N THR A 46 -13.73 3.39 -22.63
CA THR A 46 -13.01 2.32 -21.93
C THR A 46 -11.58 2.71 -21.56
N LEU A 47 -11.12 3.86 -22.06
CA LEU A 47 -9.76 4.37 -21.88
C LEU A 47 -9.71 5.50 -20.85
N GLU A 48 -10.83 6.18 -20.62
CA GLU A 48 -10.91 7.29 -19.66
C GLU A 48 -11.69 6.83 -18.43
N THR A 49 -11.31 7.36 -17.27
CA THR A 49 -11.98 7.08 -16.00
C THR A 49 -12.82 8.28 -15.63
N ALA A 50 -14.11 8.07 -15.35
CA ALA A 50 -14.96 9.16 -14.90
C ALA A 50 -14.53 9.65 -13.51
N PRO A 51 -14.70 10.95 -13.18
CA PRO A 51 -14.25 11.50 -11.90
C PRO A 51 -14.77 10.72 -10.68
N TRP A 52 -16.05 10.31 -10.70
CA TRP A 52 -16.66 9.54 -9.61
C TRP A 52 -16.05 8.13 -9.44
N GLN A 53 -15.62 7.49 -10.54
CA GLN A 53 -14.96 6.19 -10.50
C GLN A 53 -13.55 6.32 -9.91
N ALA A 54 -12.84 7.40 -10.27
CA ALA A 54 -11.53 7.71 -9.72
C ALA A 54 -11.61 7.99 -8.21
N GLU A 55 -12.60 8.77 -7.76
CA GLU A 55 -12.85 9.02 -6.33
C GLU A 55 -13.12 7.73 -5.55
N GLN A 56 -13.95 6.83 -6.09
CA GLN A 56 -14.22 5.53 -5.47
C GLN A 56 -12.97 4.66 -5.37
N LEU A 57 -12.12 4.66 -6.40
CA LEU A 57 -10.85 3.92 -6.36
C LEU A 57 -9.95 4.43 -5.24
N VAL A 58 -9.78 5.76 -5.12
CA VAL A 58 -8.96 6.36 -4.07
C VAL A 58 -9.51 6.03 -2.69
N MET A 59 -10.83 6.12 -2.51
CA MET A 59 -11.49 5.77 -1.25
C MET A 59 -11.31 4.29 -0.89
N PHE A 60 -11.46 3.40 -1.88
CA PHE A 60 -11.28 1.96 -1.70
C PHE A 60 -9.84 1.59 -1.33
N VAL A 61 -8.86 2.15 -2.04
CA VAL A 61 -7.44 1.97 -1.72
C VAL A 61 -7.12 2.50 -0.32
N GLY A 62 -7.61 3.70 0.01
CA GLY A 62 -7.44 4.28 1.34
C GLY A 62 -8.04 3.41 2.45
N PHE A 63 -9.24 2.88 2.24
CA PHE A 63 -9.90 1.97 3.18
C PHE A 63 -9.10 0.69 3.40
N ILE A 64 -8.60 0.07 2.32
CA ILE A 64 -7.77 -1.14 2.42
C ILE A 64 -6.49 -0.85 3.19
N LEU A 65 -5.76 0.21 2.85
CA LEU A 65 -4.50 0.54 3.50
C LEU A 65 -4.69 0.84 4.98
N PHE A 66 -5.73 1.60 5.33
CA PHE A 66 -6.05 1.90 6.72
C PHE A 66 -6.32 0.62 7.53
N ASN A 67 -7.15 -0.29 7.02
CA ASN A 67 -7.45 -1.55 7.70
C ASN A 67 -6.25 -2.48 7.78
N LEU A 68 -5.46 -2.60 6.71
CA LEU A 68 -4.27 -3.43 6.68
C LEU A 68 -3.25 -2.98 7.73
N ILE A 69 -2.99 -1.68 7.80
CA ILE A 69 -2.08 -1.10 8.80
C ILE A 69 -2.66 -1.25 10.20
N GLY A 70 -3.97 -1.01 10.38
CA GLY A 70 -4.65 -1.16 11.67
C GLY A 70 -4.55 -2.57 12.24
N MET A 71 -4.76 -3.60 11.39
CA MET A 71 -4.60 -5.01 11.80
C MET A 71 -3.15 -5.32 12.17
N ALA A 72 -2.18 -4.88 11.37
CA ALA A 72 -0.76 -5.11 11.65
C ALA A 72 -0.35 -4.47 12.99
N ALA A 73 -0.79 -3.24 13.26
CA ALA A 73 -0.55 -2.56 14.54
C ALA A 73 -1.21 -3.29 15.72
N THR A 74 -2.46 -3.73 15.54
CA THR A 74 -3.19 -4.48 16.58
C THR A 74 -2.47 -5.78 16.94
N ILE A 75 -2.04 -6.56 15.94
CA ILE A 75 -1.29 -7.80 16.16
C ILE A 75 0.05 -7.50 16.85
N ALA A 76 0.77 -6.46 16.42
CA ALA A 76 2.03 -6.07 17.03
C ALA A 76 1.87 -5.74 18.53
N ILE A 77 0.82 -5.00 18.89
CA ILE A 77 0.52 -4.64 20.29
C ILE A 77 0.21 -5.90 21.11
N VAL A 78 -0.62 -6.80 20.59
CA VAL A 78 -0.97 -8.06 21.29
C VAL A 78 0.27 -8.90 21.54
N LEU A 79 1.12 -9.09 20.53
CA LEU A 79 2.36 -9.86 20.66
C LEU A 79 3.35 -9.19 21.62
N TRP A 80 3.42 -7.85 21.62
CA TRP A 80 4.27 -7.09 22.54
C TRP A 80 3.83 -7.28 24.00
N LEU A 81 2.52 -7.23 24.28
CA LEU A 81 1.98 -7.47 25.62
C LEU A 81 2.24 -8.91 26.08
N LEU A 82 2.03 -9.89 25.22
CA LEU A 82 2.34 -11.30 25.48
C LEU A 82 3.83 -11.50 25.80
N HIS A 83 4.71 -10.93 25.00
CA HIS A 83 6.15 -10.99 25.25
C HIS A 83 6.54 -10.42 26.62
N ARG A 84 5.95 -9.28 27.00
CA ARG A 84 6.18 -8.65 28.30
C ARG A 84 5.71 -9.55 29.45
N GLY A 85 4.53 -10.16 29.33
CA GLY A 85 4.01 -11.11 30.32
C GLY A 85 4.92 -12.33 30.49
N VAL A 86 5.34 -12.94 29.39
CA VAL A 86 6.26 -14.11 29.41
C VAL A 86 7.60 -13.75 30.06
N LYS A 87 8.14 -12.56 29.77
CA LYS A 87 9.40 -12.10 30.38
C LYS A 87 9.28 -11.95 31.89
N GLN A 88 8.15 -11.42 32.38
CA GLN A 88 7.92 -11.25 33.81
C GLN A 88 7.74 -12.59 34.54
N ALA A 89 7.03 -13.55 33.92
CA ALA A 89 6.89 -14.89 34.48
C ALA A 89 8.25 -15.60 34.63
N ARG A 90 9.12 -15.52 33.62
CA ARG A 90 10.47 -16.11 33.68
C ARG A 90 11.35 -15.48 34.76
N SER A 91 11.25 -14.17 34.98
CA SER A 91 12.03 -13.52 36.05
C SER A 91 11.57 -13.95 37.44
N SER A 92 10.26 -14.15 37.63
CA SER A 92 9.71 -14.63 38.91
C SER A 92 10.14 -16.08 39.19
N GLU A 93 10.14 -16.95 38.19
CA GLU A 93 10.59 -18.34 38.32
C GLU A 93 12.08 -18.42 38.70
N THR A 94 12.92 -17.61 38.05
CA THR A 94 14.36 -17.54 38.35
C THR A 94 14.61 -17.07 39.79
N ALA A 95 13.87 -16.07 40.27
CA ALA A 95 13.97 -15.58 41.65
C ALA A 95 13.58 -16.64 42.68
N VAL A 96 12.57 -17.47 42.40
CA VAL A 96 12.16 -18.59 43.27
C VAL A 96 13.22 -19.68 43.32
N THR A 97 13.87 -20.00 42.20
CA THR A 97 14.94 -21.02 42.17
C THR A 97 16.20 -20.57 42.91
N THR A 98 16.58 -19.30 42.85
CA THR A 98 17.77 -18.77 43.55
C THR A 98 17.53 -18.52 45.04
N GLY A 99 16.30 -18.20 45.45
CA GLY A 99 15.96 -18.00 46.87
C GLY A 99 15.73 -19.29 47.68
N GLY A 100 15.76 -20.46 47.04
CA GLY A 100 15.57 -21.76 47.70
C GLY A 100 16.85 -22.53 48.04
N THR A 101 18.02 -21.94 47.79
CA THR A 101 19.34 -22.56 48.04
C THR A 101 20.10 -21.95 49.23
N GLU A 102 19.42 -21.22 50.11
CA GLU A 102 19.96 -20.77 51.40
C GLU A 102 19.45 -21.62 52.56
#